data_AF-A0A934E385-F1
#
_entry.id   AF-A0A934E385-F1
#
_cell.length_a   1.000
_cell.length_b   1.000
_cell.length_c   1.000
_cell.angle_alpha   90.00
_cell.angle_beta   90.00
_cell.angle_gamma   90.00
#
_symmetry.space_group_name_H-M   'P 1'
#
loop_
_entity.id
_entity.type
_entity.pdbx_description
1 polymer ?
#
loop_
_entity_poly.entity_id
_entity_poly.type
_entity_poly.pdbx_seq_one_letter_code
_entity_poly.pdbx_strand_id
1 'polypeptide(L)'
;MGHLIGKEYCLEHVVEVAKSIVLAIHKAPQITGKTKIEAEIIWGEDLMPIIEVLEPVAKAARYVQWDYETIKRCYEKGESPVIINIGAKVSRSNLNWNCGACGFDTCKEFNAYAKENTGGGQLGGPSCNWKIMDYAIACDWACAAAWQYNVDNRIMGSVGFALTALNYLPESDVKLGLALGPPRDMVYYSREEMHQVLSYEMDKTDMVRSVPSMFTGFPGGGNPQYKTKNDWWAPPEYMNVGYSDAAMELMQKVLFEEIPEIVVKHADAIAARYQKQ
;
A
#
# COMPACT_ATOMS: atom_id res chain seq x y z
N MET A 1 -12.22 -16.94 -38.42
CA MET A 1 -13.47 -16.43 -37.80
C MET A 1 -13.03 -15.78 -36.50
N GLY A 2 -13.08 -14.46 -36.40
CA GLY A 2 -12.63 -13.73 -35.19
C GLY A 2 -13.84 -13.32 -34.37
N HIS A 3 -14.07 -13.98 -33.24
CA HIS A 3 -15.16 -13.66 -32.33
C HIS A 3 -14.74 -14.00 -30.90
N LEU A 4 -14.96 -13.07 -29.99
CA LEU A 4 -14.72 -13.21 -28.55
C LEU A 4 -16.05 -13.01 -27.82
N ILE A 5 -16.40 -13.92 -26.92
CA ILE A 5 -17.58 -13.85 -26.03
C ILE A 5 -17.09 -14.10 -24.60
N GLY A 6 -17.71 -13.46 -23.62
CA GLY A 6 -17.39 -13.64 -22.21
C GLY A 6 -16.62 -12.46 -21.63
N LYS A 7 -15.90 -12.71 -20.53
CA LYS A 7 -15.10 -11.70 -19.81
C LYS A 7 -13.61 -12.09 -19.71
N GLU A 8 -13.26 -13.29 -20.14
CA GLU A 8 -11.91 -13.85 -20.04
C GLU A 8 -10.90 -13.00 -20.83
N TYR A 9 -11.25 -12.63 -22.06
CA TYR A 9 -10.41 -11.74 -22.88
C TYR A 9 -10.29 -10.33 -22.29
N CYS A 10 -11.25 -9.88 -21.47
CA CYS A 10 -11.16 -8.60 -20.78
C CYS A 10 -10.10 -8.67 -19.66
N LEU A 11 -10.05 -9.78 -18.90
CA LEU A 11 -9.03 -10.01 -17.88
C LEU A 11 -7.63 -10.08 -18.49
N GLU A 12 -7.48 -10.79 -19.61
CA GLU A 12 -6.23 -10.81 -20.38
C GLU A 12 -5.83 -9.40 -20.84
N HIS A 13 -6.80 -8.59 -21.29
CA HIS A 13 -6.54 -7.24 -21.74
C HIS A 13 -6.10 -6.27 -20.62
N VAL A 14 -6.43 -6.53 -19.35
CA VAL A 14 -5.93 -5.71 -18.22
C VAL A 14 -4.41 -5.69 -18.18
N VAL A 15 -3.74 -6.79 -18.55
CA VAL A 15 -2.26 -6.84 -18.62
C VAL A 15 -1.73 -5.91 -19.71
N GLU A 16 -2.41 -5.81 -20.86
CA GLU A 16 -2.04 -4.87 -21.92
C GLU A 16 -2.28 -3.40 -21.53
N VAL A 17 -3.36 -3.13 -20.79
CA VAL A 17 -3.61 -1.82 -20.18
C VAL A 17 -2.52 -1.48 -19.16
N ALA A 18 -2.10 -2.45 -18.34
CA ALA A 18 -1.03 -2.27 -17.36
C ALA A 18 0.30 -1.84 -18.01
N LYS A 19 0.66 -2.37 -19.18
CA LYS A 19 1.84 -1.92 -19.94
C LYS A 19 1.73 -0.45 -20.35
N SER A 20 0.54 -0.02 -20.77
CA SER A 20 0.29 1.40 -21.11
C SER A 20 0.37 2.30 -19.89
N ILE A 21 -0.08 1.82 -18.72
CA ILE A 21 0.04 2.52 -17.45
C ILE A 21 1.51 2.64 -17.01
N VAL A 22 2.32 1.60 -17.17
CA VAL A 22 3.77 1.65 -16.88
C VAL A 22 4.49 2.69 -17.74
N LEU A 23 4.08 2.86 -19.00
CA LEU A 23 4.58 3.95 -19.83
C LEU A 23 4.23 5.32 -19.22
N ALA A 24 3.00 5.49 -18.70
CA ALA A 24 2.57 6.72 -18.04
C ALA A 24 3.36 7.02 -16.75
N ILE A 25 3.68 5.99 -15.95
CA ILE A 25 4.53 6.08 -14.75
C ILE A 25 5.89 6.68 -15.11
N HIS A 26 6.57 6.15 -16.12
CA HIS A 26 7.89 6.66 -16.54
C HIS A 26 7.83 8.02 -17.23
N LYS A 27 6.68 8.36 -17.83
CA LYS A 27 6.43 9.68 -18.43
C LYS A 27 6.10 10.76 -17.39
N ALA A 28 5.72 10.37 -16.17
CA ALA A 28 5.27 11.30 -15.14
C ALA A 28 6.30 12.43 -14.92
N PRO A 29 5.86 13.70 -14.84
CA PRO A 29 6.77 14.82 -14.65
C PRO A 29 7.42 14.72 -13.27
N GLN A 30 8.70 15.07 -13.19
CA GLN A 30 9.44 15.14 -11.94
C GLN A 30 9.83 16.59 -11.66
N ILE A 31 9.57 17.04 -10.44
CA ILE A 31 10.06 18.31 -9.91
C ILE A 31 11.58 18.28 -9.83
N THR A 32 12.16 17.15 -9.39
CA THR A 32 13.62 17.06 -9.19
C THR A 32 14.38 16.62 -10.42
N GLY A 33 13.72 15.90 -11.33
CA GLY A 33 14.35 15.21 -12.47
C GLY A 33 15.40 14.16 -12.07
N LYS A 34 15.45 13.76 -10.79
CA LYS A 34 16.49 12.90 -10.21
C LYS A 34 15.93 11.73 -9.40
N THR A 35 14.61 11.56 -9.37
CA THR A 35 13.99 10.45 -8.66
C THR A 35 13.98 9.23 -9.54
N LYS A 36 14.69 8.17 -9.13
CA LYS A 36 14.62 6.89 -9.84
C LYS A 36 13.29 6.22 -9.47
N ILE A 37 12.43 6.05 -10.48
CA ILE A 37 11.13 5.38 -10.37
C ILE A 37 11.21 4.11 -11.20
N GLU A 38 10.76 3.00 -10.63
CA GLU A 38 10.75 1.67 -11.21
C GLU A 38 9.33 1.12 -11.15
N ALA A 39 8.95 0.30 -12.11
CA ALA A 39 7.63 -0.33 -12.12
C ALA A 39 7.72 -1.77 -12.63
N GLU A 40 6.93 -2.66 -12.04
CA GLU A 40 6.82 -4.07 -12.41
C GLU A 40 5.34 -4.47 -12.41
N ILE A 41 4.93 -5.29 -13.38
CA ILE A 41 3.56 -5.80 -13.51
C ILE A 41 3.53 -7.24 -13.02
N ILE A 42 2.62 -7.56 -12.10
CA ILE A 42 2.47 -8.85 -11.43
C ILE A 42 1.03 -9.33 -11.64
N TRP A 43 0.83 -10.55 -12.11
CA TRP A 43 -0.49 -11.12 -12.37
C TRP A 43 -0.48 -12.65 -12.28
N GLY A 44 -1.67 -13.26 -12.30
CA GLY A 44 -1.81 -14.72 -12.29
C GLY A 44 -1.30 -15.34 -10.98
N GLU A 45 -0.63 -16.48 -11.09
CA GLU A 45 -0.13 -17.24 -9.92
C GLU A 45 0.88 -16.45 -9.07
N ASP A 46 1.52 -15.43 -9.65
CA ASP A 46 2.47 -14.56 -8.94
C ASP A 46 1.82 -13.62 -7.92
N LEU A 47 0.49 -13.57 -7.87
CA LEU A 47 -0.23 -12.89 -6.79
C LEU A 47 -0.25 -13.71 -5.49
N MET A 48 -0.07 -15.04 -5.56
CA MET A 48 -0.17 -15.91 -4.39
C MET A 48 0.81 -15.54 -3.27
N PRO A 49 2.10 -15.25 -3.53
CA PRO A 49 3.00 -14.77 -2.49
C PRO A 49 2.49 -13.50 -1.80
N ILE A 50 1.91 -12.56 -2.56
CA ILE A 50 1.36 -11.31 -2.03
C ILE A 50 0.15 -11.59 -1.14
N ILE A 51 -0.78 -12.44 -1.61
CA ILE A 51 -1.99 -12.83 -0.86
C ILE A 51 -1.60 -13.54 0.45
N GLU A 52 -0.62 -14.45 0.40
CA GLU A 52 -0.12 -15.16 1.58
C GLU A 52 0.46 -14.21 2.62
N VAL A 53 1.21 -13.18 2.21
CA VAL A 53 1.73 -12.16 3.15
C VAL A 53 0.62 -11.28 3.73
N LEU A 54 -0.42 -10.97 2.95
CA LEU A 54 -1.53 -10.13 3.41
C LEU A 54 -2.43 -10.86 4.42
N GLU A 55 -2.57 -12.18 4.34
CA GLU A 55 -3.44 -12.98 5.21
C GLU A 55 -3.15 -12.82 6.73
N PRO A 56 -1.91 -13.01 7.23
CA PRO A 56 -1.64 -12.85 8.65
C PRO A 56 -1.78 -11.38 9.08
N VAL A 57 -1.42 -10.43 8.23
CA VAL A 57 -1.56 -8.98 8.50
C VAL A 57 -3.03 -8.58 8.58
N ALA A 58 -3.89 -9.18 7.75
CA ALA A 58 -5.33 -8.97 7.77
C ALA A 58 -5.97 -9.33 9.12
N LYS A 59 -5.41 -10.29 9.86
CA LYS A 59 -5.89 -10.65 11.21
C LYS A 59 -5.61 -9.55 12.24
N ALA A 60 -4.57 -8.75 12.01
CA ALA A 60 -4.07 -7.78 12.97
C ALA A 60 -4.36 -6.31 12.57
N ALA A 61 -4.50 -6.01 11.28
CA ALA A 61 -4.75 -4.69 10.74
C ALA A 61 -6.01 -4.65 9.87
N ARG A 62 -7.03 -3.93 10.34
CA ARG A 62 -8.36 -3.92 9.73
C ARG A 62 -8.39 -3.41 8.29
N TYR A 63 -7.64 -2.36 7.97
CA TYR A 63 -7.60 -1.85 6.59
C TYR A 63 -6.90 -2.83 5.64
N VAL A 64 -5.91 -3.60 6.12
CA VAL A 64 -5.25 -4.65 5.34
C VAL A 64 -6.22 -5.80 5.08
N GLN A 65 -7.08 -6.13 6.05
CA GLN A 65 -8.13 -7.13 5.87
C GLN A 65 -9.03 -6.80 4.68
N TRP A 66 -9.42 -5.54 4.53
CA TRP A 66 -10.29 -5.14 3.43
C TRP A 66 -9.63 -5.35 2.07
N ASP A 67 -8.34 -5.07 1.98
CA ASP A 67 -7.55 -5.23 0.77
C ASP A 67 -7.31 -6.72 0.47
N TYR A 68 -6.97 -7.50 1.49
CA TYR A 68 -6.78 -8.95 1.43
C TYR A 68 -8.03 -9.68 0.92
N GLU A 69 -9.19 -9.48 1.56
CA GLU A 69 -10.43 -10.17 1.19
C GLU A 69 -10.86 -9.85 -0.25
N THR A 70 -10.69 -8.58 -0.66
CA THR A 70 -11.02 -8.16 -2.02
C THR A 70 -10.13 -8.88 -3.05
N ILE A 71 -8.80 -8.85 -2.85
CA ILE A 71 -7.85 -9.47 -3.78
C ILE A 71 -8.03 -10.99 -3.82
N LYS A 72 -8.09 -11.64 -2.65
CA LYS A 72 -8.23 -13.10 -2.53
C LYS A 72 -9.50 -13.61 -3.21
N ARG A 73 -10.64 -12.98 -2.97
CA ARG A 73 -11.92 -13.42 -3.55
C ARG A 73 -11.99 -13.19 -5.05
N CYS A 74 -11.40 -12.10 -5.56
CA CYS A 74 -11.25 -11.91 -7.00
C CYS A 74 -10.41 -13.03 -7.61
N TYR A 75 -9.28 -13.36 -6.97
CA TYR A 75 -8.41 -14.47 -7.40
C TYR A 75 -9.13 -15.82 -7.42
N GLU A 76 -9.84 -16.19 -6.35
CA GLU A 76 -10.57 -17.45 -6.23
C GLU A 76 -11.71 -17.60 -7.25
N LYS A 77 -12.32 -16.49 -7.67
CA LYS A 77 -13.37 -16.47 -8.71
C LYS A 77 -12.81 -16.56 -10.14
N GLY A 78 -11.50 -16.59 -10.32
CA GLY A 78 -10.86 -16.50 -11.64
C GLY A 78 -10.86 -15.09 -12.23
N GLU A 79 -11.24 -14.08 -11.43
CA GLU A 79 -11.23 -12.66 -11.79
C GLU A 79 -9.96 -11.98 -11.26
N SER A 80 -8.82 -12.64 -11.44
CA SER A 80 -7.53 -12.25 -10.83
C SER A 80 -7.15 -10.81 -11.17
N PRO A 81 -6.86 -9.95 -10.16
CA PRO A 81 -6.35 -8.60 -10.40
C PRO A 81 -5.02 -8.58 -11.14
N VAL A 82 -4.66 -7.44 -11.71
CA VAL A 82 -3.28 -7.14 -12.11
C VAL A 82 -2.72 -6.12 -11.15
N ILE A 83 -1.55 -6.38 -10.56
CA ILE A 83 -0.86 -5.45 -9.66
C ILE A 83 0.30 -4.80 -10.41
N ILE A 84 0.35 -3.47 -10.42
CA ILE A 84 1.56 -2.74 -10.78
C ILE A 84 2.28 -2.36 -9.49
N ASN A 85 3.43 -2.97 -9.24
CA ASN A 85 4.37 -2.57 -8.20
C ASN A 85 5.12 -1.32 -8.67
N ILE A 86 4.92 -0.19 -8.00
CA ILE A 86 5.60 1.08 -8.28
C ILE A 86 6.61 1.32 -7.15
N GLY A 87 7.88 1.41 -7.50
CA GLY A 87 8.99 1.61 -6.56
C GLY A 87 9.77 2.89 -6.82
N ALA A 88 10.39 3.45 -5.77
CA ALA A 88 11.30 4.58 -5.93
C ALA A 88 12.45 4.61 -4.90
N LYS A 89 13.57 5.23 -5.29
CA LYS A 89 14.70 5.56 -4.39
C LYS A 89 14.51 6.92 -3.76
N VAL A 90 14.00 6.97 -2.52
CA VAL A 90 13.65 8.22 -1.82
C VAL A 90 14.34 8.38 -0.47
N SER A 91 15.00 7.33 0.06
CA SER A 91 15.66 7.35 1.37
C SER A 91 16.91 8.22 1.41
N ARG A 92 17.38 8.69 0.24
CA ARG A 92 18.54 9.57 0.07
C ARG A 92 18.25 10.72 -0.87
N SER A 93 18.80 11.88 -0.53
CA SER A 93 18.81 13.06 -1.38
C SER A 93 20.15 13.22 -2.10
N ASN A 94 20.12 13.17 -3.43
CA ASN A 94 21.21 13.57 -4.32
C ASN A 94 20.97 14.96 -4.93
N LEU A 95 20.07 15.75 -4.34
CA LEU A 95 19.69 17.08 -4.83
C LEU A 95 20.70 18.14 -4.38
N ASN A 96 21.27 17.97 -3.18
CA ASN A 96 22.18 18.93 -2.53
C ASN A 96 21.59 20.36 -2.38
N TRP A 97 20.26 20.46 -2.28
CA TRP A 97 19.57 21.74 -2.12
C TRP A 97 19.56 22.27 -0.69
N ASN A 98 19.84 21.41 0.31
CA ASN A 98 19.87 21.78 1.73
C ASN A 98 18.62 22.57 2.17
N CYS A 99 17.46 22.11 1.69
CA CYS A 99 16.19 22.85 1.79
C CYS A 99 15.47 22.75 3.14
N GLY A 100 15.96 21.94 4.08
CA GLY A 100 15.29 21.74 5.38
C GLY A 100 14.00 20.91 5.38
N ALA A 101 13.42 20.58 4.22
CA ALA A 101 12.08 19.97 4.15
C ALA A 101 11.94 18.61 4.88
N CYS A 102 13.03 17.85 4.96
CA CYS A 102 13.09 16.57 5.67
C CYS A 102 13.46 16.71 7.16
N GLY A 103 13.58 17.93 7.68
CA GLY A 103 13.94 18.22 9.08
C GLY A 103 15.45 18.32 9.36
N PHE A 104 16.31 18.22 8.34
CA PHE A 104 17.77 18.37 8.47
C PHE A 104 18.27 19.59 7.69
N ASP A 105 19.27 20.30 8.24
CA ASP A 105 19.86 21.49 7.62
C ASP A 105 20.53 21.16 6.29
N THR A 106 21.20 20.01 6.19
CA THR A 106 21.86 19.58 4.95
C THR A 106 21.38 18.22 4.46
N CYS A 107 21.41 18.03 3.13
CA CYS A 107 21.18 16.72 2.52
C CYS A 107 22.23 15.70 2.97
N LYS A 108 23.45 16.14 3.31
CA LYS A 108 24.51 15.28 3.82
C LYS A 108 24.15 14.69 5.19
N GLU A 109 23.65 15.51 6.11
CA GLU A 109 23.20 15.07 7.44
C GLU A 109 22.00 14.13 7.33
N PHE A 110 20.99 14.49 6.53
CA PHE A 110 19.87 13.61 6.24
C PHE A 110 20.33 12.25 5.71
N ASN A 111 21.23 12.24 4.72
CA ASN A 111 21.73 10.99 4.13
C ASN A 111 22.52 10.13 5.12
N ALA A 112 23.29 10.75 6.03
CA ALA A 112 24.01 10.05 7.09
C ALA A 112 23.03 9.43 8.09
N TYR A 113 22.06 10.21 8.56
CA TYR A 113 21.02 9.73 9.48
C TYR A 113 20.22 8.57 8.87
N ALA A 114 19.71 8.75 7.66
CA ALA A 114 18.89 7.79 6.97
C ALA A 114 19.65 6.49 6.61
N LYS A 115 21.00 6.49 6.66
CA LYS A 115 21.84 5.30 6.51
C LYS A 115 21.81 4.40 7.72
N GLU A 116 21.69 4.98 8.90
CA GLU A 116 21.71 4.25 10.16
C GLU A 116 20.30 4.03 10.72
N ASN A 117 19.33 4.79 10.22
CA ASN A 117 17.96 4.79 10.70
C ASN A 117 17.04 4.48 9.52
N THR A 118 16.61 3.23 9.38
CA THR A 118 15.55 2.83 8.44
C THR A 118 14.31 2.40 9.23
N GLY A 119 13.17 2.96 8.89
CA GLY A 119 11.88 2.58 9.44
C GLY A 119 11.35 1.32 8.75
N GLY A 120 10.90 0.34 9.53
CA GLY A 120 10.23 -0.88 9.03
C GLY A 120 8.73 -0.71 8.79
N GLY A 121 8.21 0.53 8.78
CA GLY A 121 6.81 0.81 8.49
C GLY A 121 6.45 0.54 7.02
N GLN A 122 5.15 0.54 6.71
CA GLN A 122 4.64 0.13 5.39
C GLN A 122 5.17 0.91 4.19
N LEU A 123 5.54 2.17 4.39
CA LEU A 123 6.07 3.06 3.35
C LEU A 123 7.57 3.32 3.49
N GLY A 124 8.25 2.61 4.39
CA GLY A 124 9.64 2.87 4.73
C GLY A 124 9.87 4.27 5.30
N GLY A 125 11.12 4.71 5.31
CA GLY A 125 11.55 6.02 5.78
C GLY A 125 12.85 5.96 6.57
N PRO A 126 13.44 7.11 6.93
CA PRO A 126 13.04 8.47 6.56
C PRO A 126 13.31 8.75 5.07
N SER A 127 12.69 9.79 4.52
CA SER A 127 12.69 10.05 3.06
C SER A 127 12.90 11.52 2.72
N CYS A 128 13.43 11.79 1.53
CA CYS A 128 13.49 13.13 0.99
C CYS A 128 12.11 13.55 0.45
N ASN A 129 11.50 14.60 1.00
CA ASN A 129 10.14 15.04 0.61
C ASN A 129 10.02 15.35 -0.89
N TRP A 130 11.04 15.95 -1.51
CA TRP A 130 11.03 16.24 -2.96
C TRP A 130 10.96 14.97 -3.80
N LYS A 131 11.66 13.92 -3.39
CA LYS A 131 11.66 12.63 -4.10
C LYS A 131 10.39 11.84 -3.85
N ILE A 132 9.82 11.96 -2.65
CA ILE A 132 8.48 11.45 -2.34
C ILE A 132 7.43 12.13 -3.22
N MET A 133 7.52 13.44 -3.47
CA MET A 133 6.59 14.12 -4.37
C MET A 133 6.69 13.61 -5.80
N ASP A 134 7.90 13.45 -6.36
CA ASP A 134 8.07 12.86 -7.69
C ASP A 134 7.48 11.43 -7.77
N TYR A 135 7.69 10.64 -6.72
CA TYR A 135 7.12 9.30 -6.62
C TYR A 135 5.59 9.32 -6.56
N ALA A 136 5.00 10.19 -5.73
CA ALA A 136 3.55 10.36 -5.62
C ALA A 136 2.93 10.83 -6.94
N ILE A 137 3.60 11.73 -7.67
CA ILE A 137 3.17 12.15 -9.02
C ILE A 137 3.12 10.94 -9.95
N ALA A 138 4.14 10.07 -9.95
CA ALA A 138 4.12 8.88 -10.79
C ALA A 138 2.99 7.90 -10.44
N CYS A 139 2.69 7.75 -9.15
CA CYS A 139 1.55 7.00 -8.66
C CYS A 139 0.21 7.59 -9.16
N ASP A 140 0.02 8.89 -9.06
CA ASP A 140 -1.21 9.57 -9.53
C ASP A 140 -1.35 9.50 -11.05
N TRP A 141 -0.24 9.60 -11.78
CA TRP A 141 -0.22 9.39 -13.23
C TRP A 141 -0.61 7.97 -13.61
N ALA A 142 -0.23 6.97 -12.81
CA ALA A 142 -0.64 5.59 -13.02
C ALA A 142 -2.17 5.43 -12.88
N CYS A 143 -2.75 5.98 -11.82
CA CYS A 143 -4.19 5.97 -11.58
C CYS A 143 -4.95 6.72 -12.69
N ALA A 144 -4.45 7.89 -13.09
CA ALA A 144 -5.03 8.67 -14.18
C ALA A 144 -4.98 7.93 -15.52
N ALA A 145 -3.89 7.22 -15.81
CA ALA A 145 -3.77 6.38 -17.00
C ALA A 145 -4.73 5.19 -16.96
N ALA A 146 -4.87 4.51 -15.81
CA ALA A 146 -5.86 3.43 -15.64
C ALA A 146 -7.29 3.93 -15.90
N TRP A 147 -7.60 5.14 -15.42
CA TRP A 147 -8.89 5.77 -15.63
C TRP A 147 -9.20 6.08 -17.11
N GLN A 148 -8.20 6.37 -17.93
CA GLN A 148 -8.41 6.58 -19.38
C GLN A 148 -8.96 5.33 -20.09
N TYR A 149 -8.70 4.14 -19.54
CA TYR A 149 -9.23 2.87 -20.04
C TYR A 149 -10.50 2.41 -19.30
N ASN A 150 -11.01 3.21 -18.36
CA ASN A 150 -12.11 2.83 -17.45
C ASN A 150 -11.85 1.50 -16.72
N VAL A 151 -10.59 1.23 -16.39
CA VAL A 151 -10.22 0.07 -15.57
C VAL A 151 -10.30 0.45 -14.10
N ASP A 152 -11.10 -0.30 -13.33
CA ASP A 152 -11.17 -0.13 -11.88
C ASP A 152 -9.76 -0.28 -11.29
N ASN A 153 -9.39 0.65 -10.42
CA ASN A 153 -8.04 0.69 -9.90
C ASN A 153 -7.99 1.31 -8.51
N ARG A 154 -6.99 0.90 -7.72
CA ARG A 154 -6.71 1.53 -6.43
C ARG A 154 -5.25 1.36 -6.07
N ILE A 155 -4.64 2.45 -5.63
CA ILE A 155 -3.31 2.39 -5.02
C ILE A 155 -3.41 1.96 -3.56
N MET A 156 -2.53 1.03 -3.16
CA MET A 156 -2.67 0.27 -1.91
C MET A 156 -1.32 0.18 -1.20
N GLY A 157 -1.27 0.74 0.02
CA GLY A 157 -0.11 0.65 0.92
C GLY A 157 0.07 -0.75 1.52
N SER A 158 -1.02 -1.49 1.71
CA SER A 158 -1.02 -2.89 2.14
C SER A 158 -0.26 -3.79 1.15
N VAL A 159 -0.55 -3.63 -0.15
CA VAL A 159 0.16 -4.34 -1.22
C VAL A 159 1.61 -3.87 -1.29
N GLY A 160 1.87 -2.57 -1.14
CA GLY A 160 3.25 -2.03 -1.03
C GLY A 160 4.06 -2.64 0.12
N PHE A 161 3.43 -2.87 1.27
CA PHE A 161 4.02 -3.58 2.40
C PHE A 161 4.39 -5.02 2.03
N ALA A 162 3.46 -5.78 1.43
CA ALA A 162 3.70 -7.15 1.01
C ALA A 162 4.84 -7.25 -0.02
N LEU A 163 4.85 -6.36 -1.02
CA LEU A 163 5.90 -6.25 -2.03
C LEU A 163 7.28 -5.94 -1.41
N THR A 164 7.30 -5.10 -0.37
CA THR A 164 8.52 -4.79 0.37
C THR A 164 9.02 -5.99 1.18
N ALA A 165 8.13 -6.67 1.90
CA ALA A 165 8.46 -7.87 2.67
C ALA A 165 9.03 -8.99 1.78
N LEU A 166 8.45 -9.16 0.59
CA LEU A 166 8.86 -10.14 -0.41
C LEU A 166 10.07 -9.70 -1.26
N ASN A 167 10.61 -8.50 -1.02
CA ASN A 167 11.77 -7.95 -1.71
C ASN A 167 11.63 -7.84 -3.26
N TYR A 168 10.41 -7.56 -3.74
CA TYR A 168 10.22 -7.15 -5.15
C TYR A 168 10.89 -5.80 -5.39
N LEU A 169 11.43 -5.52 -6.58
CA LEU A 169 12.18 -4.28 -6.88
C LEU A 169 13.19 -3.95 -5.75
N PRO A 170 14.23 -4.78 -5.54
CA PRO A 170 15.13 -4.69 -4.37
C PRO A 170 15.88 -3.36 -4.26
N GLU A 171 16.06 -2.67 -5.38
CA GLU A 171 16.69 -1.36 -5.43
C GLU A 171 15.76 -0.20 -4.97
N SER A 172 14.46 -0.44 -4.80
CA SER A 172 13.51 0.60 -4.40
C SER A 172 13.33 0.65 -2.89
N ASP A 173 13.45 1.84 -2.30
CA ASP A 173 13.33 2.03 -0.84
C ASP A 173 11.86 2.14 -0.39
N VAL A 174 10.97 2.52 -1.30
CA VAL A 174 9.53 2.65 -1.06
C VAL A 174 8.77 2.00 -2.21
N LYS A 175 7.62 1.41 -1.89
CA LYS A 175 6.78 0.67 -2.85
C LYS A 175 5.30 0.88 -2.56
N LEU A 176 4.50 0.93 -3.62
CA LEU A 176 3.05 0.92 -3.59
C LEU A 176 2.55 -0.03 -4.66
N GLY A 177 1.48 -0.77 -4.36
CA GLY A 177 0.79 -1.57 -5.37
C GLY A 177 -0.40 -0.82 -5.93
N LEU A 178 -0.48 -0.68 -7.25
CA LEU A 178 -1.70 -0.28 -7.95
C LEU A 178 -2.42 -1.55 -8.42
N ALA A 179 -3.55 -1.87 -7.77
CA ALA A 179 -4.39 -2.96 -8.22
C ALA A 179 -5.29 -2.51 -9.38
N LEU A 180 -5.45 -3.36 -10.40
CA LEU A 180 -6.20 -3.11 -11.62
C LEU A 180 -7.22 -4.23 -11.87
N GLY A 181 -8.39 -3.83 -12.39
CA GLY A 181 -9.49 -4.74 -12.68
C GLY A 181 -10.05 -5.39 -11.41
N PRO A 182 -10.70 -6.56 -11.50
CA PRO A 182 -11.32 -7.10 -12.71
C PRO A 182 -12.30 -6.11 -13.40
N PRO A 183 -12.76 -6.39 -14.63
CA PRO A 183 -13.63 -5.50 -15.42
C PRO A 183 -15.07 -5.46 -14.87
N ARG A 184 -15.22 -4.84 -13.70
CA ARG A 184 -16.48 -4.60 -13.00
C ARG A 184 -16.37 -3.31 -12.18
N ASP A 185 -17.51 -2.79 -11.77
CA ASP A 185 -17.60 -1.48 -11.14
C ASP A 185 -17.23 -1.50 -9.65
N MET A 186 -16.54 -0.46 -9.21
CA MET A 186 -16.16 -0.14 -7.83
C MET A 186 -15.54 -1.29 -7.03
N VAL A 187 -14.72 -2.16 -7.64
CA VAL A 187 -14.10 -3.34 -7.00
C VAL A 187 -13.44 -2.97 -5.68
N TYR A 188 -12.55 -1.98 -5.74
CA TYR A 188 -11.70 -1.62 -4.63
C TYR A 188 -12.31 -0.56 -3.71
N TYR A 189 -13.41 0.09 -4.14
CA TYR A 189 -14.06 1.19 -3.42
C TYR A 189 -15.32 0.73 -2.68
N SER A 190 -16.23 0.02 -3.36
CA SER A 190 -17.44 -0.54 -2.75
C SER A 190 -17.13 -1.73 -1.84
N ARG A 191 -16.07 -2.48 -2.19
CA ARG A 191 -15.61 -3.68 -1.47
C ARG A 191 -16.76 -4.67 -1.19
N GLU A 192 -17.61 -4.95 -2.18
CA GLU A 192 -18.78 -5.84 -2.05
C GLU A 192 -18.45 -7.19 -1.38
N GLU A 193 -17.27 -7.73 -1.64
CA GLU A 193 -16.76 -8.96 -1.04
C GLU A 193 -16.75 -8.93 0.50
N MET A 194 -16.58 -7.75 1.10
CA MET A 194 -16.56 -7.57 2.55
C MET A 194 -17.92 -7.79 3.19
N HIS A 195 -19.01 -7.48 2.49
CA HIS A 195 -20.37 -7.70 3.01
C HIS A 195 -20.65 -9.19 3.26
N GLN A 196 -19.89 -10.08 2.61
CA GLN A 196 -20.02 -11.53 2.77
C GLN A 196 -19.21 -12.08 3.94
N VAL A 197 -18.23 -11.31 4.45
CA VAL A 197 -17.30 -11.72 5.51
C VAL A 197 -17.66 -11.09 6.85
N LEU A 198 -18.30 -9.92 6.82
CA LEU A 198 -18.62 -9.15 8.01
C LEU A 198 -19.79 -9.75 8.79
N SER A 199 -19.49 -10.36 9.94
CA SER A 199 -20.52 -10.72 10.91
C SER A 199 -21.06 -9.48 11.63
N TYR A 200 -22.29 -9.56 12.13
CA TYR A 200 -22.91 -8.49 12.92
C TYR A 200 -22.05 -8.06 14.12
N GLU A 201 -21.44 -9.01 14.85
CA GLU A 201 -20.60 -8.68 16.00
C GLU A 201 -19.28 -8.01 15.59
N MET A 202 -18.72 -8.39 14.43
CA MET A 202 -17.55 -7.70 13.88
C MET A 202 -17.90 -6.27 13.48
N ASP A 203 -19.01 -6.06 12.78
CA ASP A 203 -19.46 -4.73 12.35
C ASP A 203 -19.79 -3.83 13.54
N LYS A 204 -20.51 -4.35 14.54
CA LYS A 204 -20.78 -3.65 15.80
C LYS A 204 -19.48 -3.28 16.53
N THR A 205 -18.52 -4.20 16.59
CA THR A 205 -17.21 -3.93 17.22
C THR A 205 -16.43 -2.87 16.44
N ASP A 206 -16.44 -2.94 15.12
CA ASP A 206 -15.81 -1.96 14.24
C ASP A 206 -16.43 -0.57 14.39
N MET A 207 -17.76 -0.49 14.47
CA MET A 207 -18.48 0.73 14.76
C MET A 207 -18.04 1.31 16.08
N VAL A 208 -18.00 0.53 17.17
CA VAL A 208 -17.52 0.96 18.50
C VAL A 208 -16.07 1.44 18.46
N ARG A 209 -15.18 0.72 17.76
CA ARG A 209 -13.77 1.10 17.58
C ARG A 209 -13.62 2.40 16.77
N SER A 210 -14.55 2.67 15.87
CA SER A 210 -14.53 3.82 14.95
C SER A 210 -15.34 5.02 15.46
N VAL A 211 -16.19 4.86 16.49
CA VAL A 211 -16.97 5.96 17.11
C VAL A 211 -16.10 7.17 17.48
N PRO A 212 -14.89 7.02 18.07
CA PRO A 212 -14.05 8.16 18.39
C PRO A 212 -13.62 8.95 17.14
N SER A 213 -13.48 8.27 15.99
CA SER A 213 -13.01 8.82 14.72
C SER A 213 -14.14 9.37 13.82
N MET A 214 -15.37 8.86 13.93
CA MET A 214 -16.49 9.29 13.07
C MET A 214 -17.14 10.60 13.52
N PHE A 215 -17.00 10.96 14.81
CA PHE A 215 -17.58 12.19 15.37
C PHE A 215 -16.54 13.27 15.67
N THR A 216 -15.27 13.03 15.35
CA THR A 216 -14.23 14.05 15.41
C THR A 216 -13.63 14.21 14.02
N GLY A 217 -13.72 15.42 13.44
CA GLY A 217 -12.94 15.74 12.25
C GLY A 217 -11.48 15.40 12.50
N PHE A 218 -10.81 14.80 11.50
CA PHE A 218 -9.48 14.21 11.55
C PHE A 218 -8.55 14.84 12.61
N PRO A 219 -8.39 14.24 13.80
CA PRO A 219 -7.39 14.70 14.75
C PRO A 219 -6.05 14.17 14.25
N GLY A 220 -5.27 15.03 13.58
CA GLY A 220 -3.97 14.66 13.00
C GLY A 220 -2.92 14.08 13.97
N GLY A 221 -3.23 13.98 15.27
CA GLY A 221 -2.46 13.29 16.29
C GLY A 221 -3.10 12.02 16.87
N GLY A 222 -4.23 11.53 16.33
CA GLY A 222 -4.87 10.27 16.75
C GLY A 222 -5.60 10.28 18.10
N ASN A 223 -5.71 11.43 18.78
CA ASN A 223 -6.31 11.56 20.11
C ASN A 223 -7.57 12.45 20.09
N PRO A 224 -8.78 11.88 19.94
CA PRO A 224 -10.02 12.66 19.94
C PRO A 224 -10.30 13.28 21.33
N GLN A 225 -10.68 14.56 21.33
CA GLN A 225 -11.14 15.27 22.53
C GLN A 225 -12.52 14.76 22.94
N TYR A 226 -12.69 14.38 24.21
CA TYR A 226 -13.97 13.95 24.76
C TYR A 226 -14.49 14.99 25.76
N LYS A 227 -15.75 15.41 25.60
CA LYS A 227 -16.39 16.26 26.61
C LYS A 227 -16.86 15.38 27.77
N THR A 228 -16.01 15.24 28.79
CA THR A 228 -16.30 14.46 30.01
C THR A 228 -16.90 15.29 31.14
N LYS A 229 -16.91 16.63 31.01
CA LYS A 229 -17.35 17.58 32.03
C LYS A 229 -18.41 18.54 31.48
N ASN A 230 -19.28 19.02 32.37
CA ASN A 230 -20.32 20.01 32.01
C ASN A 230 -19.71 21.38 31.68
N ASP A 231 -18.60 21.74 32.33
CA ASP A 231 -17.92 23.02 32.17
C ASP A 231 -17.09 23.04 30.88
N TRP A 232 -17.52 23.82 29.90
CA TRP A 232 -16.89 23.85 28.57
C TRP A 232 -15.53 24.57 28.52
N TRP A 233 -15.20 25.34 29.56
CA TRP A 233 -13.92 26.04 29.72
C TRP A 233 -12.88 25.25 30.51
N ALA A 234 -13.23 24.06 31.03
CA ALA A 234 -12.28 23.20 31.72
C ALA A 234 -11.28 22.59 30.71
N PRO A 235 -10.03 22.31 31.12
CA PRO A 235 -9.08 21.62 30.26
C PRO A 235 -9.68 20.32 29.69
N PRO A 236 -9.62 20.11 28.36
CA PRO A 236 -10.25 18.96 27.74
C PRO A 236 -9.54 17.67 28.16
N GLU A 237 -10.31 16.59 28.32
CA GLU A 237 -9.76 15.24 28.48
C GLU A 237 -9.66 14.59 27.09
N TYR A 238 -8.53 13.92 26.87
CA TYR A 238 -8.24 13.25 25.60
C TYR A 238 -8.36 11.74 25.80
N MET A 239 -9.02 11.07 24.86
CA MET A 239 -8.97 9.61 24.79
C MET A 239 -7.73 9.24 23.98
N ASN A 240 -6.81 8.51 24.59
CA ASN A 240 -5.68 7.90 23.89
C ASN A 240 -6.04 6.45 23.55
N VAL A 241 -5.96 6.09 22.27
CA VAL A 241 -6.09 4.70 21.84
C VAL A 241 -4.69 4.09 21.86
N GLY A 242 -4.35 3.43 22.97
CA GLY A 242 -3.16 2.58 23.05
C GLY A 242 -3.39 1.24 22.36
N TYR A 243 -2.34 0.64 21.81
CA TYR A 243 -2.39 -0.78 21.46
C TYR A 243 -2.52 -1.60 22.75
N SER A 244 -3.42 -2.58 22.79
CA SER A 244 -3.42 -3.55 23.89
C SER A 244 -2.19 -4.44 23.76
N ASP A 245 -1.66 -4.93 24.89
CA ASP A 245 -0.51 -5.86 24.88
C ASP A 245 -0.80 -7.07 23.99
N ALA A 246 -2.02 -7.62 24.05
CA ALA A 246 -2.45 -8.72 23.19
C ALA A 246 -2.45 -8.35 21.68
N ALA A 247 -2.79 -7.12 21.31
CA ALA A 247 -2.73 -6.67 19.91
C ALA A 247 -1.28 -6.47 19.45
N MET A 248 -0.40 -5.98 20.34
CA MET A 248 1.02 -5.84 20.06
C MET A 248 1.71 -7.19 19.92
N GLU A 249 1.40 -8.15 20.80
CA GLU A 249 1.89 -9.53 20.70
C GLU A 249 1.44 -10.19 19.40
N LEU A 250 0.17 -10.01 19.00
CA LEU A 250 -0.31 -10.51 17.71
C LEU A 250 0.44 -9.87 16.54
N MET A 251 0.63 -8.54 16.55
CA MET A 251 1.40 -7.86 15.51
C MET A 251 2.86 -8.31 15.47
N GLN A 252 3.50 -8.50 16.63
CA GLN A 252 4.86 -9.01 16.72
C GLN A 252 4.96 -10.42 16.16
N LYS A 253 4.04 -11.31 16.53
CA LYS A 253 3.96 -12.66 15.98
C LYS A 253 3.83 -12.64 14.45
N VAL A 254 2.91 -11.82 13.93
CA VAL A 254 2.72 -11.68 12.48
C VAL A 254 4.01 -11.19 11.80
N LEU A 255 4.64 -10.15 12.33
CA LEU A 255 5.82 -9.51 11.73
C LEU A 255 7.10 -10.34 11.84
N PHE A 256 7.29 -11.07 12.94
CA PHE A 256 8.55 -11.75 13.26
C PHE A 256 8.50 -13.28 13.13
N GLU A 257 7.31 -13.89 12.99
CA GLU A 257 7.16 -15.34 12.80
C GLU A 257 6.50 -15.63 11.45
N GLU A 258 5.24 -15.23 11.26
CA GLU A 258 4.43 -15.64 10.09
C GLU A 258 4.96 -15.05 8.77
N ILE A 259 5.31 -13.76 8.75
CA ILE A 259 5.85 -13.11 7.53
C ILE A 259 7.21 -13.68 7.13
N PRO A 260 8.21 -13.80 8.02
CA PRO A 260 9.50 -14.39 7.66
C PRO A 260 9.40 -15.80 7.08
N GLU A 261 8.51 -16.66 7.58
CA GLU A 261 8.29 -18.00 7.03
C GLU A 261 7.80 -17.94 5.57
N ILE A 262 6.84 -17.06 5.28
CA ILE A 262 6.32 -16.85 3.92
C ILE A 262 7.39 -16.25 3.01
N VAL A 263 8.17 -15.28 3.52
CA VAL A 263 9.27 -14.67 2.75
C VAL A 263 10.31 -15.73 2.38
N VAL A 264 10.74 -16.57 3.32
CA VAL A 264 11.71 -17.65 3.07
C VAL A 264 11.16 -18.64 2.03
N LYS A 265 9.87 -18.99 2.13
CA LYS A 265 9.21 -19.88 1.15
C LYS A 265 9.30 -19.37 -0.29
N HIS A 266 9.23 -18.05 -0.51
CA HIS A 266 9.19 -17.45 -1.85
C HIS A 266 10.50 -16.77 -2.29
N ALA A 267 11.48 -16.64 -1.39
CA ALA A 267 12.68 -15.83 -1.59
C ALA A 267 13.46 -16.22 -2.86
N ASP A 268 13.73 -17.51 -3.06
CA ASP A 268 14.53 -17.98 -4.20
C ASP A 268 13.83 -17.72 -5.54
N ALA A 269 12.52 -17.98 -5.60
CA ALA A 269 11.72 -17.79 -6.81
C ALA A 269 11.62 -16.31 -7.20
N ILE A 270 11.52 -15.41 -6.22
CA ILE A 270 11.48 -13.95 -6.46
C ILE A 270 12.88 -13.44 -6.80
N ALA A 271 13.92 -13.84 -6.06
CA ALA A 271 15.29 -13.40 -6.31
C ALA A 271 15.79 -13.79 -7.71
N ALA A 272 15.42 -14.97 -8.21
CA ALA A 272 15.78 -15.44 -9.56
C ALA A 272 15.30 -14.50 -10.69
N ARG A 273 14.26 -13.69 -10.45
CA ARG A 273 13.72 -12.71 -11.43
C ARG A 273 14.68 -11.55 -11.67
N TYR A 274 15.43 -11.15 -10.65
CA TYR A 274 16.32 -10.00 -10.71
C TYR A 274 17.78 -10.37 -11.02
N GLN A 275 18.12 -11.65 -11.10
CA GLN A 275 19.47 -12.12 -11.47
C GLN A 275 19.75 -12.06 -12.98
N LYS A 276 18.73 -11.86 -13.81
CA LYS A 276 18.82 -11.91 -15.29
C LYS A 276 18.74 -10.54 -15.98
N GLN A 277 18.91 -9.43 -15.25
CA GLN A 277 18.96 -8.08 -15.83
C GLN A 277 20.39 -7.59 -16.00
#